data_AF-A0A6C8LPV8-F1
#
_entry.id   AF-A0A6C8LPV8-F1
#
_cell.length_a   1.000
_cell.length_b   1.000
_cell.length_c   1.000
_cell.angle_alpha   90.00
_cell.angle_beta   90.00
_cell.angle_gamma   90.00
#
_symmetry.space_group_name_H-M   'P 1'
#
loop_
_entity.id
_entity.type
_entity.pdbx_description
1 polymer ?
#
loop_
_entity_poly.entity_id
_entity_poly.type
_entity_poly.pdbx_seq_one_letter_code
_entity_poly.pdbx_strand_id
1 'polypeptide(L)' 'MLKLFAKYTSIGILNTLIHWVVFAVCLYGLHTNQALANFAGFVIAVS' A
#
# COMPACT_ATOMS: atom_id res chain seq x y z
N MET A 1 -8.89 23.11 -9.58
CA MET A 1 -8.41 21.89 -10.26
C MET A 1 -7.09 21.39 -9.70
N LEU A 2 -5.99 22.18 -9.73
CA LEU A 2 -4.67 21.72 -9.26
C LEU A 2 -4.62 21.25 -7.80
N LYS A 3 -5.32 21.93 -6.89
CA LYS A 3 -5.43 21.48 -5.48
C LYS A 3 -6.11 20.11 -5.34
N LEU A 4 -7.09 19.82 -6.18
CA LEU A 4 -7.82 18.55 -6.17
C LEU A 4 -6.95 17.43 -6.76
N PHE A 5 -6.27 17.72 -7.87
CA PHE A 5 -5.29 16.81 -8.46
C PHE A 5 -4.18 16.46 -7.46
N ALA A 6 -3.52 17.47 -6.89
CA ALA A 6 -2.47 17.29 -5.90
C ALA A 6 -2.96 16.44 -4.72
N LYS A 7 -4.18 16.69 -4.22
CA LYS A 7 -4.79 15.89 -3.14
C LYS A 7 -4.90 14.42 -3.52
N TYR A 8 -5.50 14.09 -4.66
CA TYR A 8 -5.70 12.70 -5.06
C TYR A 8 -4.39 12.00 -5.45
N THR A 9 -3.45 12.71 -6.07
CA THR A 9 -2.11 12.18 -6.34
C THR A 9 -1.37 11.87 -5.04
N SER A 10 -1.43 12.77 -4.04
CA SER A 10 -0.82 12.52 -2.73
C SER A 10 -1.45 11.31 -2.03
N ILE A 11 -2.78 11.16 -2.09
CA ILE A 11 -3.47 9.98 -1.54
C ILE A 11 -2.98 8.71 -2.25
N GLY A 12 -2.87 8.72 -3.58
CA GLY A 12 -2.36 7.57 -4.35
C GLY A 12 -0.91 7.20 -4.02
N ILE A 13 -0.04 8.20 -3.81
CA ILE A 13 1.35 7.98 -3.38
C ILE A 13 1.37 7.35 -1.98
N LEU A 14 0.62 7.90 -1.03
CA LEU A 14 0.54 7.36 0.33
C LEU A 14 0.00 5.93 0.35
N ASN A 15 -1.06 5.66 -0.41
CA ASN A 15 -1.62 4.32 -0.57
C ASN A 15 -0.59 3.32 -1.09
N THR A 16 0.20 3.73 -2.09
CA THR A 16 1.26 2.89 -2.65
C THR A 16 2.37 2.64 -1.61
N LEU A 17 2.81 3.67 -0.89
CA LEU A 17 3.81 3.51 0.17
C LEU A 17 3.34 2.55 1.27
N ILE A 18 2.10 2.72 1.74
CA ILE A 18 1.51 1.85 2.77
C ILE A 18 1.47 0.39 2.28
N HIS A 19 1.00 0.15 1.05
CA HIS A 19 0.98 -1.18 0.45
C HIS A 19 2.37 -1.83 0.45
N TRP A 20 3.40 -1.11 0.00
CA TRP A 20 4.76 -1.62 -0.08
C TRP A 20 5.38 -1.91 1.29
N VAL A 21 5.09 -1.08 2.29
CA VAL A 21 5.53 -1.32 3.68
C VAL A 21 4.90 -2.59 4.23
N VAL A 22 3.58 -2.75 4.10
CA VAL A 22 2.87 -3.95 4.56
C VAL A 22 3.37 -5.19 3.82
N PHE A 23 3.53 -5.09 2.50
CA PHE A 23 4.06 -6.17 1.68
C PHE A 23 5.46 -6.61 2.12
N ALA A 24 6.36 -5.66 2.40
CA ALA A 24 7.70 -5.94 2.90
C ALA A 24 7.68 -6.61 4.28
N VAL A 25 6.82 -6.14 5.20
CA VAL A 25 6.63 -6.78 6.51
C VAL A 25 6.12 -8.21 6.35
N CYS A 26 5.14 -8.43 5.48
CA CYS A 26 4.56 -9.74 5.22
C CYS A 26 5.58 -10.73 4.60
N LEU A 27 6.43 -10.27 3.67
CA LEU A 27 7.45 -11.12 3.04
C LEU A 27 8.67 -11.36 3.92
N TYR A 28 9.24 -10.29 4.48
CA TYR A 28 10.53 -10.37 5.17
C TYR A 28 10.41 -10.59 6.68
N GLY A 29 9.32 -10.12 7.30
CA GLY A 29 9.10 -10.29 8.74
C GLY A 29 8.26 -11.52 9.07
N LEU A 30 7.19 -11.76 8.31
CA LEU A 30 6.24 -12.86 8.56
C LEU A 30 6.44 -14.07 7.64
N HIS A 31 7.35 -13.99 6.66
CA HIS A 31 7.63 -15.06 5.68
C HIS A 31 6.39 -15.62 4.98
N THR A 32 5.37 -14.79 4.80
CA THR A 32 4.16 -15.17 4.05
C THR A 32 4.47 -15.34 2.57
N ASN A 33 3.65 -16.10 1.85
CA ASN A 33 3.77 -16.17 0.40
C ASN A 33 3.37 -14.85 -0.27
N GLN A 34 3.87 -14.65 -1.50
CA GLN A 34 3.67 -13.41 -2.25
C GLN A 34 2.17 -13.08 -2.46
N ALA A 35 1.31 -14.09 -2.62
CA ALA A 35 -0.13 -13.86 -2.78
C ALA A 35 -0.77 -13.25 -1.53
N LEU A 36 -0.46 -13.80 -0.35
CA LEU A 36 -1.01 -13.31 0.92
C LEU A 36 -0.45 -11.94 1.30
N ALA A 37 0.85 -11.69 1.04
CA ALA A 37 1.46 -10.39 1.24
C ALA A 37 0.82 -9.29 0.37
N ASN A 38 0.55 -9.59 -0.91
CA ASN A 38 -0.15 -8.66 -1.81
C ASN A 38 -1.58 -8.40 -1.34
N PHE A 39 -2.30 -9.44 -0.92
CA PHE A 39 -3.67 -9.31 -0.43
C PHE A 39 -3.73 -8.42 0.83
N ALA A 40 -2.87 -8.68 1.82
CA ALA A 40 -2.79 -7.89 3.04
C ALA A 40 -2.42 -6.42 2.75
N GLY A 41 -1.43 -6.19 1.88
CA GLY A 41 -1.07 -4.85 1.43
C GLY A 41 -2.23 -4.12 0.76
N PHE A 42 -3.06 -4.80 -0.02
CA PHE A 42 -4.21 -4.19 -0.70
C PHE A 42 -5.32 -3.80 0.29
N VAL A 43 -5.66 -4.70 1.22
CA VAL A 43 -6.68 -4.47 2.25
C VAL A 43 -6.30 -3.31 3.17
N ILE A 44 -5.02 -3.21 3.56
CA ILE A 44 -4.57 -2.15 4.48
C ILE A 44 -4.37 -0.80 3.76
N ALA A 45 -3.96 -0.81 2.50
CA ALA A 45 -3.79 0.43 1.75
C ALA A 45 -5.16 1.09 1.44
N VAL A 46 -6.13 0.30 0.97
CA VAL A 46 -7.48 0.79 0.64
C VAL A 46 -8.32 0.96 1.91
N SER A 47 -8.23 2.12 2.57
CA SER A 47 -9.07 2.54 3.70
C SER A 47 -9.32 4.05 3.67
#